data_AF-A0A3M1XKR4-F1
#
_entry.id   AF-A0A3M1XKR4-F1
#
_cell.length_a   1.000
_cell.length_b   1.000
_cell.length_c   1.000
_cell.angle_alpha   90.00
_cell.angle_beta   90.00
_cell.angle_gamma   90.00
#
_symmetry.space_group_name_H-M   'P 1'
#
loop_
_entity.id
_entity.type
_entity.pdbx_description
1 polymer ?
#
loop_
_entity_poly.entity_id
_entity_poly.type
_entity_poly.pdbx_seq_one_letter_code
_entity_poly.pdbx_strand_id
1 'polypeptide(L)'
;MLKFPANVTYRLPDVPLPNPVPLAIISGFWSDNGGSASIAFNLSGQSVLAVPAPDILVYPNPLRPEDQVQQIAFLNLPPGARIDILTASGKHLRQLAPGDGENQTFWDLRTSQGNLVGSGVYLYHIRWPGGEKNGKMMVIR
;
A
#
# COMPACT_ATOMS: atom_id res chain seq x y z
N MET A 1 5.88 -0.72 -49.80
CA MET A 1 6.09 -1.53 -48.59
C MET A 1 5.06 -1.10 -47.56
N LEU A 2 3.97 -1.87 -47.40
CA LEU A 2 2.91 -1.56 -46.43
C LEU A 2 3.36 -2.00 -45.02
N LYS A 3 3.28 -1.10 -44.04
CA LYS A 3 3.49 -1.41 -42.63
C LYS A 3 2.13 -1.34 -41.93
N PHE A 4 1.69 -2.44 -41.33
CA PHE A 4 0.51 -2.46 -40.46
C PHE A 4 0.98 -2.48 -39.01
N PRO A 5 0.78 -1.42 -38.21
CA PRO A 5 1.03 -1.48 -36.78
C PRO A 5 -0.02 -2.37 -36.10
N ALA A 6 0.43 -3.36 -35.32
CA ALA A 6 -0.44 -4.19 -34.48
C ALA A 6 -0.02 -4.02 -33.01
N ASN A 7 -1.00 -3.78 -32.14
CA ASN A 7 -0.78 -3.69 -30.70
C ASN A 7 -1.42 -4.91 -30.03
N VAL A 8 -0.66 -5.61 -29.19
CA VAL A 8 -1.15 -6.70 -28.36
C VAL A 8 -0.95 -6.29 -26.90
N THR A 9 -2.04 -6.14 -26.16
CA THR A 9 -2.01 -5.86 -24.72
C THR A 9 -2.31 -7.14 -23.96
N TYR A 10 -1.38 -7.57 -23.11
CA TYR A 10 -1.54 -8.75 -22.25
C TYR A 10 -1.32 -8.35 -20.80
N ARG A 11 -2.26 -8.70 -19.92
CA ARG A 11 -2.16 -8.51 -18.46
C ARG A 11 -1.86 -9.88 -17.85
N LEU A 12 -0.77 -9.96 -17.09
CA LEU A 12 -0.48 -11.15 -16.30
C LEU A 12 -1.53 -11.30 -15.19
N PRO A 13 -1.96 -12.53 -14.85
CA PRO A 13 -2.80 -12.76 -13.68
C PRO A 13 -2.11 -12.27 -12.40
N ASP A 14 -2.87 -11.65 -11.49
CA ASP A 14 -2.40 -11.23 -10.14
C ASP A 14 -2.22 -12.43 -9.20
N VAL A 15 -1.59 -13.50 -9.70
CA VAL A 15 -1.29 -14.71 -8.93
C VAL A 15 0.15 -14.61 -8.42
N PRO A 16 0.42 -14.85 -7.13
CA PRO A 16 1.79 -14.97 -6.64
C PRO A 16 2.50 -16.09 -7.40
N LEU A 17 3.48 -15.73 -8.23
CA LEU A 17 4.22 -16.69 -9.03
C LEU A 17 5.43 -17.17 -8.23
N PRO A 18 5.53 -18.47 -7.90
CA PRO A 18 6.65 -19.01 -7.13
C PRO A 18 7.98 -18.97 -7.89
N ASN A 19 7.94 -18.82 -9.22
CA ASN A 19 9.08 -18.77 -10.13
C ASN A 19 8.92 -17.63 -11.16
N PRO A 20 10.02 -17.09 -11.73
CA PRO A 20 9.94 -16.16 -12.86
C PRO A 20 9.16 -16.77 -14.04
N VAL A 21 8.15 -16.04 -14.55
CA VAL A 21 7.44 -16.44 -15.76
C VAL A 21 8.14 -15.82 -16.98
N PRO A 22 8.70 -16.63 -17.89
CA PRO A 22 9.29 -16.10 -19.11
C PRO A 22 8.19 -15.55 -20.02
N LEU A 23 8.42 -14.36 -20.61
CA LEU A 23 7.63 -13.83 -21.71
C LEU A 23 8.34 -14.18 -23.03
N ALA A 24 7.62 -14.79 -23.97
CA ALA A 24 8.14 -15.14 -25.29
C ALA A 24 7.31 -14.49 -26.40
N ILE A 25 7.98 -13.94 -27.42
CA ILE A 25 7.36 -13.51 -28.68
C ILE A 25 7.74 -14.53 -29.74
N ILE A 26 6.75 -15.11 -30.41
CA ILE A 26 6.93 -16.03 -31.53
C ILE A 26 6.37 -15.35 -32.77
N SER A 27 7.19 -15.23 -33.82
CA SER A 27 6.77 -14.70 -35.12
C SER A 27 7.06 -15.71 -36.23
N GLY A 28 6.22 -15.72 -37.26
CA GLY A 28 6.38 -16.56 -38.45
C GLY A 28 6.08 -15.75 -39.71
N PHE A 29 6.82 -16.02 -40.78
CA PHE A 29 6.60 -15.40 -42.08
C PHE A 29 6.50 -16.46 -43.16
N TRP A 30 5.61 -16.23 -44.11
CA TRP A 30 5.63 -16.90 -45.41
C TRP A 30 6.25 -15.95 -46.44
N SER A 31 7.11 -16.48 -47.32
CA SER A 31 7.68 -15.74 -48.45
C SER A 31 7.49 -16.59 -49.70
N ASP A 32 6.85 -16.02 -50.72
CA ASP A 32 6.54 -16.68 -51.99
C ASP A 32 7.66 -16.54 -53.02
N ASN A 33 8.59 -15.58 -52.84
CA ASN A 33 9.64 -15.26 -53.81
C ASN A 33 11.03 -15.01 -53.19
N GLY A 34 11.32 -15.60 -52.02
CA GLY A 34 12.67 -15.55 -51.42
C GLY A 34 13.10 -14.19 -50.86
N GLY A 35 12.18 -13.23 -50.73
CA GLY A 35 12.45 -11.94 -50.10
C GLY A 35 12.66 -12.06 -48.59
N SER A 36 13.53 -11.21 -48.03
CA SER A 36 13.74 -11.10 -46.58
C SER A 36 12.71 -10.18 -45.94
N ALA A 37 12.09 -10.63 -44.84
CA ALA A 37 11.23 -9.81 -43.99
C ALA A 37 11.89 -9.63 -42.61
N SER A 38 11.82 -8.42 -42.06
CA SER A 38 12.30 -8.11 -40.70
C SER A 38 11.17 -7.52 -39.87
N ILE A 39 11.00 -8.03 -38.64
CA ILE A 39 10.15 -7.43 -37.60
C ILE A 39 11.06 -6.88 -36.51
N ALA A 40 10.75 -5.68 -36.05
CA ALA A 40 11.32 -5.09 -34.84
C ALA A 40 10.22 -5.00 -33.76
N PHE A 41 10.54 -5.39 -32.54
CA PHE A 41 9.66 -5.25 -31.38
C PHE A 41 10.38 -4.47 -30.27
N ASN A 42 9.61 -3.70 -29.50
CA ASN A 42 10.06 -3.06 -28.27
C ASN A 42 9.32 -3.69 -27.10
N LEU A 43 10.05 -4.30 -26.17
CA LEU A 43 9.52 -4.85 -24.93
C LEU A 43 9.85 -3.89 -23.79
N SER A 44 8.82 -3.27 -23.21
CA SER A 44 8.95 -2.46 -22.00
C SER A 44 8.17 -3.12 -20.87
N GLY A 45 8.86 -3.53 -19.80
CA GLY A 45 8.24 -4.02 -18.58
C GLY A 45 8.59 -3.10 -17.41
N GLN A 46 7.66 -2.93 -16.48
CA GLN A 46 7.93 -2.37 -15.17
C GLN A 46 7.85 -3.50 -14.14
N SER A 47 8.91 -3.68 -13.35
CA SER A 47 8.84 -4.59 -12.19
C SER A 47 7.93 -3.95 -11.15
N VAL A 48 6.84 -4.64 -10.81
CA VAL A 48 6.02 -4.27 -9.65
C VAL A 48 6.45 -5.18 -8.52
N LEU A 49 7.37 -4.70 -7.66
CA LEU A 49 7.54 -5.30 -6.34
C LEU A 49 6.31 -4.94 -5.49
N ALA A 50 5.18 -5.59 -5.77
CA ALA A 50 4.06 -5.57 -4.85
C ALA A 50 4.33 -6.64 -3.79
N VAL A 51 5.16 -6.32 -2.79
CA VAL A 51 4.94 -6.95 -1.49
C VAL A 51 3.56 -6.45 -1.07
N PRO A 52 2.53 -7.29 -1.01
CA PRO A 52 1.22 -6.82 -0.56
C PRO A 52 1.45 -6.13 0.78
N ALA A 53 1.12 -4.84 0.86
CA ALA A 53 1.26 -4.11 2.10
C ALA A 53 0.48 -4.91 3.17
N PRO A 54 1.05 -5.17 4.35
CA PRO A 54 0.30 -5.83 5.41
C PRO A 54 -0.99 -5.05 5.61
N ASP A 55 -2.13 -5.75 5.72
CA ASP A 55 -3.39 -5.07 5.94
C ASP A 55 -3.41 -4.53 7.37
N ILE A 56 -2.84 -3.34 7.53
CA ILE A 56 -2.77 -2.65 8.81
C ILE A 56 -4.18 -2.29 9.24
N LEU A 57 -4.62 -2.84 10.36
CA LEU A 57 -5.96 -2.61 10.90
C LEU A 57 -5.91 -1.49 11.93
N VAL A 58 -6.89 -0.58 11.86
CA VAL A 58 -7.06 0.51 12.82
C VAL A 58 -8.48 0.46 13.36
N TYR A 59 -8.63 0.14 14.65
CA TYR A 59 -9.95 -0.09 15.25
C TYR A 59 -9.98 0.30 16.74
N PRO A 60 -11.17 0.57 17.29
CA PRO A 60 -12.43 0.75 16.58
C PRO A 60 -12.48 2.09 15.84
N ASN A 61 -13.27 2.14 14.76
CA ASN A 61 -13.50 3.36 14.01
C ASN A 61 -14.96 3.38 13.49
N PRO A 62 -15.85 4.20 14.06
CA PRO A 62 -15.60 5.19 15.12
C PRO A 62 -15.35 4.56 16.50
N LEU A 63 -14.56 5.23 17.33
CA LEU A 63 -14.36 4.91 18.74
C LEU A 63 -15.36 5.68 19.60
N ARG A 64 -16.08 4.95 20.47
CA ARG A 64 -16.93 5.48 21.53
C ARG A 64 -16.36 5.06 22.88
N PRO A 65 -15.66 5.94 23.62
CA PRO A 65 -15.08 5.60 24.93
C PRO A 65 -16.08 5.15 25.99
N GLU A 66 -17.34 5.52 25.83
CA GLU A 66 -18.48 5.04 26.63
C GLU A 66 -18.72 3.53 26.52
N ASP A 67 -18.32 2.89 25.41
CA ASP A 67 -18.47 1.45 25.17
C ASP A 67 -17.35 0.62 25.84
N GLN A 68 -16.75 1.12 26.93
CA GLN A 68 -15.62 0.53 27.67
C GLN A 68 -14.29 0.39 26.89
N VAL A 69 -14.23 0.86 25.64
CA VAL A 69 -13.00 0.86 24.83
C VAL A 69 -12.40 2.27 24.82
N GLN A 70 -11.28 2.48 25.51
CA GLN A 70 -10.66 3.81 25.67
C GLN A 70 -9.42 4.04 24.80
N GLN A 71 -9.21 3.18 23.79
CA GLN A 71 -7.99 3.17 23.01
C GLN A 71 -8.27 2.82 21.54
N ILE A 72 -7.45 3.36 20.63
CA ILE A 72 -7.41 2.91 19.23
C ILE A 72 -6.21 1.99 19.07
N ALA A 73 -6.46 0.78 18.58
CA ALA A 73 -5.43 -0.21 18.28
C ALA A 73 -5.00 -0.08 16.82
N PHE A 74 -3.68 -0.14 16.61
CA PHE A 74 -3.04 -0.28 15.31
C PHE A 74 -2.40 -1.67 15.26
N LEU A 75 -2.88 -2.56 14.39
CA LEU A 75 -2.39 -3.93 14.26
C LEU A 75 -1.72 -4.19 12.92
N ASN A 76 -1.03 -5.33 12.82
CA ASN A 76 -0.31 -5.77 11.63
C ASN A 76 0.73 -4.75 11.16
N LEU A 77 1.35 -4.05 12.11
CA LEU A 77 2.37 -3.05 11.83
C LEU A 77 3.65 -3.73 11.34
N PRO A 78 4.18 -3.34 10.16
CA PRO A 78 5.45 -3.85 9.67
C PRO A 78 6.63 -3.41 10.56
N PRO A 79 7.76 -4.14 10.52
CA PRO A 79 8.96 -3.77 11.26
C PRO A 79 9.42 -2.34 10.97
N GLY A 80 9.73 -1.58 12.02
CA GLY A 80 10.15 -0.18 11.92
C GLY A 80 9.02 0.81 11.65
N ALA A 81 7.76 0.40 11.82
CA ALA A 81 6.61 1.29 11.68
C ALA A 81 6.63 2.44 12.71
N ARG A 82 6.30 3.64 12.22
CA ARG A 82 6.05 4.84 13.03
C ARG A 82 4.70 5.42 12.65
N ILE A 83 3.96 5.87 13.65
CA ILE A 83 2.59 6.36 13.50
C ILE A 83 2.55 7.79 13.99
N ASP A 84 2.25 8.72 13.09
CA ASP A 84 1.96 10.11 13.42
C ASP A 84 0.46 10.31 13.52
N ILE A 85 0.00 10.84 14.66
CA ILE A 85 -1.41 11.16 14.91
C ILE A 85 -1.59 12.66 14.77
N LEU A 86 -2.56 13.07 13.95
CA LEU A 86 -2.81 14.46 13.63
C LEU A 86 -4.28 14.84 13.84
N THR A 87 -4.51 16.12 14.10
CA THR A 87 -5.85 16.72 14.01
C THR A 87 -6.34 16.77 12.55
N ALA A 88 -7.64 17.02 12.34
CA ALA A 88 -8.20 17.26 11.01
C ALA A 88 -7.55 18.44 10.25
N SER A 89 -6.92 19.40 10.97
CA SER A 89 -6.17 20.51 10.35
C SER A 89 -4.70 20.16 10.06
N GLY A 90 -4.29 18.90 10.25
CA GLY A 90 -2.91 18.45 10.02
C GLY A 90 -1.93 18.79 11.15
N LYS A 91 -2.38 19.34 12.28
CA LYS A 91 -1.51 19.57 13.45
C LYS A 91 -1.12 18.24 14.09
N HIS A 92 0.18 17.99 14.23
CA HIS A 92 0.73 16.83 14.93
C HIS A 92 0.33 16.83 16.42
N LEU A 93 -0.15 15.70 16.90
CA LEU A 93 -0.61 15.52 18.28
C LEU A 93 0.31 14.58 19.07
N ARG A 94 0.73 13.48 18.45
CA ARG A 94 1.52 12.42 19.07
C ARG A 94 2.15 11.53 18.02
N GLN A 95 3.32 10.99 18.34
CA GLN A 95 3.94 9.92 17.58
C GLN A 95 3.94 8.64 18.42
N LEU A 96 3.63 7.50 17.79
CA LEU A 96 3.66 6.18 18.38
C LEU A 96 4.59 5.26 17.56
N ALA A 97 5.10 4.23 18.22
CA ALA A 97 5.79 3.12 17.61
C ALA A 97 5.39 1.82 18.35
N PRO A 98 5.43 0.65 17.68
CA PRO A 98 5.42 -0.63 18.38
C PRO A 98 6.62 -0.74 19.33
N GLY A 99 6.49 -1.55 20.37
CA GLY A 99 7.64 -2.01 21.14
C GLY A 99 8.59 -2.86 20.28
N ASP A 100 9.80 -3.12 20.79
CA ASP A 100 10.77 -3.95 20.09
C ASP A 100 10.21 -5.37 19.83
N GLY A 101 10.11 -5.74 18.55
CA GLY A 101 9.55 -7.03 18.13
C GLY A 101 8.02 -7.10 18.10
N GLU A 102 7.32 -6.05 18.53
CA GLU A 102 5.85 -5.98 18.47
C GLU A 102 5.37 -5.55 17.08
N ASN A 103 4.18 -6.03 16.70
CA ASN A 103 3.50 -5.67 15.46
C ASN A 103 2.22 -4.84 15.71
N GLN A 104 2.08 -4.31 16.92
CA GLN A 104 0.91 -3.55 17.33
C GLN A 104 1.28 -2.42 18.28
N THR A 105 0.44 -1.39 18.33
CA THR A 105 0.53 -0.33 19.33
C THR A 105 -0.84 0.29 19.57
N PHE A 106 -0.98 1.03 20.67
CA PHE A 106 -2.26 1.59 21.12
C PHE A 106 -2.15 3.08 21.33
N TRP A 107 -3.17 3.81 20.88
CA TRP A 107 -3.35 5.20 21.23
C TRP A 107 -4.41 5.36 22.32
N ASP A 108 -3.98 5.85 23.47
CA ASP A 108 -4.77 6.15 24.67
C ASP A 108 -5.61 7.45 24.58
N LEU A 109 -5.79 7.98 23.36
CA LEU A 109 -6.50 9.24 23.11
C LEU A 109 -5.86 10.47 23.75
N ARG A 110 -4.55 10.43 24.03
CA ARG A 110 -3.82 11.57 24.59
C ARG A 110 -2.82 12.15 23.61
N THR A 111 -2.65 13.46 23.69
CA THR A 111 -1.56 14.20 23.04
C THR A 111 -0.20 13.89 23.70
N SER A 112 0.90 14.32 23.09
CA SER A 112 2.24 14.23 23.70
C SER A 112 2.36 14.96 25.05
N GLN A 113 1.48 15.92 25.34
CA GLN A 113 1.43 16.61 26.64
C GLN A 113 0.57 15.87 27.68
N GLY A 114 0.05 14.68 27.36
CA GLY A 114 -0.80 13.90 28.27
C GLY A 114 -2.27 14.34 28.31
N ASN A 115 -2.65 15.43 27.63
CA ASN A 115 -4.02 15.91 27.55
C ASN A 115 -4.89 14.97 26.71
N LEU A 116 -6.08 14.63 27.20
CA LEU A 116 -7.09 13.88 26.44
C LEU A 116 -7.59 14.70 25.26
N VAL A 117 -7.72 14.07 24.10
CA VAL A 117 -8.34 14.69 22.93
C VAL A 117 -9.86 14.68 23.05
N GLY A 118 -10.56 15.60 22.41
CA GLY A 118 -12.03 15.67 22.38
C GLY A 118 -12.68 14.73 21.36
N SER A 119 -13.98 14.91 21.12
CA SER A 119 -14.69 14.30 19.98
C SER A 119 -14.23 14.96 18.69
N GLY A 120 -14.05 14.16 17.62
CA GLY A 120 -13.66 14.68 16.32
C GLY A 120 -13.02 13.64 15.41
N VAL A 121 -12.65 14.12 14.21
CA VAL A 121 -11.86 13.34 13.24
C VAL A 121 -10.39 13.61 13.47
N TYR A 122 -9.62 12.52 13.55
CA TYR A 122 -8.17 12.51 13.63
C TYR A 122 -7.61 11.75 12.44
N LEU A 123 -6.44 12.16 12.00
CA LEU A 123 -5.71 11.51 10.92
C LEU A 123 -4.57 10.70 11.51
N TYR A 124 -4.22 9.60 10.84
CA TYR A 124 -3.02 8.85 11.14
C TYR A 124 -2.18 8.68 9.87
N HIS A 125 -0.87 8.80 10.03
CA HIS A 125 0.13 8.53 9.00
C HIS A 125 1.12 7.48 9.51
N ILE A 126 1.09 6.30 8.91
CA ILE A 126 1.94 5.16 9.27
C ILE A 126 3.02 5.06 8.21
N ARG A 127 4.29 5.08 8.64
CA ARG A 127 5.46 4.96 7.76
C ARG A 127 6.35 3.83 8.21
N TRP A 128 6.88 3.06 7.28
CA TRP A 128 7.88 2.01 7.51
C TRP A 128 8.86 1.97 6.32
N PRO A 129 9.99 1.25 6.41
CA PRO A 129 11.01 1.26 5.34
C PRO A 129 10.50 0.85 3.95
N GLY A 130 9.41 0.07 3.88
CA GLY A 130 8.84 -0.45 2.63
C GLY A 130 7.59 0.29 2.13
N GLY A 131 7.14 1.35 2.81
CA GLY A 131 5.93 2.06 2.39
C GLY A 131 5.28 2.93 3.47
N GLU A 132 4.07 3.39 3.15
CA GLU A 132 3.25 4.17 4.06
C GLU A 132 1.76 3.85 3.92
N LYS A 133 0.99 4.09 4.98
CA LYS A 133 -0.47 3.99 5.01
C LYS A 133 -1.04 5.18 5.75
N ASN A 134 -2.03 5.82 5.14
CA ASN A 134 -2.73 6.97 5.71
C ASN A 134 -4.20 6.62 5.93
N GLY A 135 -4.84 7.26 6.90
CA GLY A 135 -6.27 7.15 7.08
C GLY A 135 -6.82 8.10 8.13
N LYS A 136 -8.11 7.92 8.42
CA LYS A 136 -8.86 8.73 9.35
C LYS A 136 -9.51 7.85 10.41
N MET A 137 -9.58 8.37 11.62
CA MET A 137 -10.26 7.76 12.75
C MET A 137 -11.15 8.78 13.44
N MET A 138 -12.30 8.35 13.92
CA MET A 138 -13.26 9.22 14.59
C MET A 138 -13.38 8.84 16.06
N VAL A 139 -13.33 9.84 16.94
CA VAL A 139 -13.58 9.70 18.38
C VAL A 139 -14.90 10.41 18.70
N ILE A 140 -15.79 9.73 19.41
CA ILE A 140 -17.11 10.23 19.82
C ILE A 140 -17.23 10.03 21.33
N ARG A 141 -17.38 11.14 22.07
CA ARG A 141 -17.71 11.18 23.50
C ARG A 141 -19.11 11.73 23.72
#